data_AF-A0A8J3VKY2-F1
#
_entry.id   AF-A0A8J3VKY2-F1
#
_cell.length_a   1.000
_cell.length_b   1.000
_cell.length_c   1.000
_cell.angle_alpha   90.00
_cell.angle_beta   90.00
_cell.angle_gamma   90.00
#
_symmetry.space_group_name_H-M   'P 1'
#
loop_
_entity.id
_entity.type
_entity.pdbx_description
1 polymer ?
#
loop_
_entity_poly.entity_id
_entity_poly.type
_entity_poly.pdbx_seq_one_letter_code
_entity_poly.pdbx_strand_id
1 'polypeptide(L)'
;MTDVSGKLSRLLDDPEVRVVVFGLAHTHAEGPAAGAPRLREVVLHLAGTSEPDQYSSWLSDDVANLPMTVAQVRAAFGADVLDDLAVYAKSSPDEVAWQLAEVLPDLVDAVSPGGQVLAASELGRHLSEAVEADDRSAGPFGPQLY
;
A
#
# COMPACT_ATOMS: atom_id res chain seq x y z
N MET A 1 -0.59 3.82 21.08
CA MET A 1 -1.52 4.37 20.08
C MET A 1 -0.90 4.06 18.74
N THR A 2 -1.48 3.15 17.98
CA THR A 2 -0.96 2.71 16.69
C THR A 2 -1.11 3.88 15.71
N ASP A 3 0.01 4.47 15.30
CA ASP A 3 0.01 5.63 14.41
C ASP A 3 -0.04 5.15 12.96
N VAL A 4 -1.25 4.92 12.46
CA VAL A 4 -1.50 4.45 11.08
C VAL A 4 -0.91 5.43 10.07
N SER A 5 -1.14 6.73 10.27
CA SER A 5 -0.59 7.77 9.41
C SER A 5 0.95 7.72 9.38
N GLY A 6 1.61 7.51 10.51
CA GLY A 6 3.06 7.39 10.61
C GLY A 6 3.63 6.11 10.00
N LYS A 7 2.96 4.96 10.15
CA LYS A 7 3.34 3.72 9.44
C LYS A 7 3.21 3.91 7.92
N LEU A 8 2.10 4.49 7.45
CA LEU A 8 1.88 4.79 6.04
C LEU A 8 2.88 5.81 5.50
N SER A 9 3.16 6.89 6.24
CA SER A 9 4.19 7.86 5.84
C SER A 9 5.56 7.21 5.74
N ARG A 10 5.92 6.28 6.65
CA ARG A 10 7.20 5.56 6.58
C ARG A 10 7.29 4.63 5.37
N LEU A 11 6.19 3.99 4.99
CA LEU A 11 6.13 3.17 3.77
C LEU A 11 6.19 4.02 2.50
N LEU A 12 5.49 5.16 2.48
CA LEU A 12 5.42 6.07 1.33
C LEU A 12 6.65 6.99 1.19
N ASP A 13 7.48 7.07 2.23
CA ASP A 13 8.79 7.73 2.19
C ASP A 13 9.68 7.10 1.11
N ASP A 14 9.60 5.78 0.97
CA ASP A 14 10.34 5.05 -0.05
C ASP A 14 9.73 5.30 -1.45
N PRO A 15 10.50 5.86 -2.39
CA PRO A 15 10.00 6.22 -3.71
C PRO A 15 9.55 5.00 -4.53
N GLU A 16 10.16 3.84 -4.36
CA GLU A 16 9.79 2.63 -5.10
C GLU A 16 8.46 2.09 -4.57
N VAL A 17 8.36 1.97 -3.24
CA VAL A 17 7.14 1.55 -2.55
C VAL A 17 5.97 2.47 -2.88
N ARG A 18 6.21 3.78 -2.85
CA ARG A 18 5.23 4.80 -3.20
C ARG A 18 4.70 4.63 -4.62
N VAL A 19 5.58 4.41 -5.60
CA VAL A 19 5.18 4.21 -6.99
C VAL A 19 4.36 2.94 -7.17
N VAL A 20 4.73 1.85 -6.50
CA VAL A 20 3.99 0.58 -6.54
C VAL A 20 2.61 0.70 -5.88
N VAL A 21 2.54 1.25 -4.66
CA VAL A 21 1.29 1.46 -3.93
C VAL A 21 0.37 2.41 -4.69
N PHE A 22 0.93 3.50 -5.24
CA PHE A 22 0.14 4.40 -6.05
C PHE A 22 -0.27 3.80 -7.38
N GLY A 23 0.58 3.08 -8.09
CA GLY A 23 0.18 2.43 -9.33
C GLY A 23 -0.97 1.43 -9.10
N LEU A 24 -0.91 0.66 -8.01
CA LEU A 24 -1.97 -0.26 -7.61
C LEU A 24 -3.29 0.47 -7.32
N ALA A 25 -3.20 1.63 -6.68
CA ALA A 25 -4.32 2.52 -6.39
C ALA A 25 -4.85 3.28 -7.63
N HIS A 26 -4.00 3.63 -8.59
CA HIS A 26 -4.28 4.54 -9.73
C HIS A 26 -4.61 3.84 -11.04
N THR A 27 -4.44 2.53 -11.18
CA THR A 27 -4.79 1.76 -12.41
C THR A 27 -6.21 2.00 -12.92
N HIS A 28 -7.11 2.59 -12.13
CA HIS A 28 -8.39 3.13 -12.60
C HIS A 28 -8.94 4.34 -11.80
N ALA A 29 -8.16 4.98 -10.91
CA ALA A 29 -8.68 5.96 -9.96
C ALA A 29 -8.20 7.39 -10.26
N GLU A 30 -9.15 8.34 -10.32
CA GLU A 30 -8.87 9.77 -10.44
C GLU A 30 -8.47 10.36 -9.07
N GLY A 31 -7.25 10.08 -8.61
CA GLY A 31 -6.59 10.77 -7.48
C GLY A 31 -6.21 9.90 -6.27
N PRO A 32 -5.33 10.40 -5.37
CA PRO A 32 -4.73 9.62 -4.28
C PRO A 32 -5.76 9.14 -3.25
N ALA A 33 -6.75 9.95 -2.90
CA ALA A 33 -7.82 9.56 -1.99
C ALA A 33 -8.83 8.58 -2.62
N ALA A 34 -8.97 8.61 -3.95
CA ALA A 34 -9.86 7.70 -4.70
C ALA A 34 -9.30 6.28 -4.80
N GLY A 35 -8.00 6.10 -4.56
CA GLY A 35 -7.32 4.80 -4.49
C GLY A 35 -7.57 4.01 -3.22
N ALA A 36 -8.05 4.65 -2.14
CA ALA A 36 -8.28 4.00 -0.86
C ALA A 36 -9.28 2.81 -0.88
N PRO A 37 -10.46 2.90 -1.53
CA PRO A 37 -11.32 1.73 -1.71
C PRO A 37 -10.63 0.61 -2.47
N ARG A 38 -9.76 0.93 -3.44
CA ARG A 38 -9.01 -0.08 -4.20
C ARG A 38 -7.98 -0.79 -3.33
N LEU A 39 -7.21 -0.06 -2.52
CA LEU A 39 -6.27 -0.66 -1.57
C LEU A 39 -6.99 -1.57 -0.58
N ARG A 40 -8.15 -1.16 -0.08
CA ARG A 40 -8.98 -2.02 0.78
C ARG A 40 -9.45 -3.28 0.07
N GLU A 41 -9.95 -3.16 -1.16
CA GLU A 41 -10.36 -4.32 -1.97
C GLU A 41 -9.20 -5.28 -2.20
N VAL A 42 -8.00 -4.77 -2.47
CA VAL A 42 -6.80 -5.59 -2.58
C VAL A 42 -6.51 -6.33 -1.28
N VAL A 43 -6.57 -5.66 -0.13
CA VAL A 43 -6.34 -6.30 1.18
C VAL A 43 -7.38 -7.39 1.46
N LEU A 44 -8.64 -7.14 1.12
CA LEU A 44 -9.72 -8.14 1.25
C LEU A 44 -9.52 -9.31 0.27
N HIS A 45 -9.06 -9.03 -0.94
CA HIS A 45 -8.72 -10.06 -1.92
C HIS A 45 -7.55 -10.92 -1.44
N LEU A 46 -6.50 -10.28 -0.94
CA LEU A 46 -5.35 -10.95 -0.34
C LEU A 46 -5.78 -11.84 0.82
N ALA A 47 -6.62 -11.34 1.72
CA ALA A 47 -7.20 -12.13 2.81
C ALA A 47 -7.95 -13.38 2.34
N GLY A 48 -8.53 -13.35 1.14
CA GLY A 48 -9.18 -14.51 0.52
C GLY A 48 -8.22 -15.45 -0.22
N THR A 49 -7.03 -14.98 -0.62
CA THR A 49 -6.03 -15.78 -1.36
C THR A 49 -4.88 -16.30 -0.48
N SER A 50 -4.64 -15.68 0.68
CA SER A 50 -3.59 -16.07 1.62
C SER A 50 -4.10 -17.08 2.66
N GLU A 51 -3.17 -17.76 3.32
CA GLU A 51 -3.53 -18.68 4.40
C GLU A 51 -4.03 -17.88 5.61
N PRO A 52 -5.06 -18.37 6.34
CA PRO A 52 -5.63 -17.67 7.49
C PRO A 52 -4.59 -17.42 8.60
N ASP A 53 -3.62 -18.30 8.78
CA ASP A 53 -2.50 -18.11 9.72
C ASP A 53 -1.54 -17.01 9.24
N GLN A 54 -1.29 -16.93 7.93
CA GLN A 54 -0.47 -15.90 7.31
C GLN A 54 -1.14 -14.52 7.44
N TYR A 55 -2.42 -14.44 7.10
CA TYR A 55 -3.22 -13.23 7.23
C TYR A 55 -3.35 -12.79 8.70
N SER A 56 -3.56 -13.73 9.62
CA SER A 56 -3.64 -13.43 11.07
C SER A 56 -2.31 -12.89 11.61
N SER A 57 -1.18 -13.30 11.04
CA SER A 57 0.14 -12.72 11.34
C SER A 57 0.21 -11.25 10.94
N TRP A 58 -0.36 -10.87 9.80
CA TRP A 58 -0.41 -9.48 9.33
C TRP A 58 -1.38 -8.61 10.12
N LEU A 59 -2.43 -9.21 10.65
CA LEU A 59 -3.38 -8.54 11.55
C LEU A 59 -2.83 -8.34 12.96
N SER A 60 -1.73 -9.03 13.32
CA SER A 60 -1.18 -9.03 14.66
C SER A 60 -0.01 -8.04 14.74
N ASP A 61 -0.19 -6.93 15.46
CA ASP A 61 0.89 -5.97 15.75
C ASP A 61 2.05 -6.60 16.59
N ASP A 62 1.83 -7.77 17.19
CA ASP A 62 2.79 -8.47 18.06
C ASP A 62 3.63 -9.55 17.34
N VAL A 63 3.25 -9.97 16.13
CA VAL A 63 3.88 -11.07 15.40
C VAL A 63 4.55 -10.53 14.13
N ALA A 64 5.74 -11.02 13.80
CA ALA A 64 6.41 -10.61 12.56
C ALA A 64 5.55 -11.01 11.34
N ASN A 65 5.37 -10.08 10.42
CA ASN A 65 4.63 -10.30 9.18
C ASN A 65 5.26 -11.46 8.38
N LEU A 66 4.47 -12.50 8.12
CA LEU A 66 4.93 -13.61 7.29
C LEU A 66 5.12 -13.11 5.84
N PRO A 67 6.30 -13.31 5.24
CA PRO A 67 6.56 -12.83 3.89
C PRO A 67 5.65 -13.52 2.90
N MET A 68 5.15 -12.77 1.91
CA MET A 68 4.39 -13.35 0.82
C MET A 68 5.35 -13.79 -0.29
N THR A 69 4.96 -14.78 -1.10
CA THR A 69 5.77 -15.20 -2.25
C THR A 69 5.36 -14.44 -3.51
N VAL A 70 6.30 -14.21 -4.43
CA VAL A 70 6.02 -13.65 -5.76
C VAL A 70 4.95 -14.45 -6.51
N ALA A 71 4.92 -15.76 -6.33
CA ALA A 71 3.90 -16.63 -6.92
C ALA A 71 2.50 -16.33 -6.36
N GLN A 72 2.37 -16.09 -5.06
CA GLN A 72 1.10 -15.66 -4.45
C GLN A 72 0.67 -14.28 -4.94
N VAL A 73 1.60 -13.32 -5.07
CA VAL A 73 1.30 -11.99 -5.65
C VAL A 73 0.77 -12.16 -7.07
N ARG A 74 1.48 -12.91 -7.93
CA ARG A 74 1.05 -13.18 -9.31
C ARG A 74 -0.32 -13.87 -9.38
N ALA A 75 -0.61 -14.78 -8.45
CA ALA A 75 -1.90 -15.45 -8.38
C ALA A 75 -3.05 -14.52 -7.93
N ALA A 76 -2.78 -13.57 -7.02
CA ALA A 76 -3.76 -12.63 -6.50
C ALA A 76 -4.05 -11.48 -7.48
N PHE A 77 -3.01 -10.88 -8.07
CA PHE A 77 -3.18 -9.70 -8.94
C PHE A 77 -3.29 -10.04 -10.42
N GLY A 78 -2.80 -11.21 -10.83
CA GLY A 78 -2.66 -11.58 -12.25
C GLY A 78 -1.44 -10.93 -12.91
N ALA A 79 -1.01 -11.52 -14.02
CA ALA A 79 0.15 -11.04 -14.77
C ALA A 79 -0.12 -9.67 -15.43
N ASP A 80 -1.34 -9.40 -15.87
CA ASP A 80 -1.70 -8.16 -16.56
C ASP A 80 -1.55 -6.92 -15.66
N VAL A 81 -2.01 -7.01 -14.40
CA VAL A 81 -1.87 -5.91 -13.43
C VAL A 81 -0.39 -5.65 -13.10
N LEU A 82 0.40 -6.72 -12.99
CA LEU A 82 1.84 -6.60 -12.74
C LEU A 82 2.58 -6.00 -13.92
N ASP A 83 2.15 -6.27 -15.16
CA ASP A 83 2.74 -5.71 -16.37
C ASP A 83 2.43 -4.20 -16.48
N ASP A 84 1.16 -3.81 -16.27
CA ASP A 84 0.75 -2.39 -16.22
C ASP A 84 1.52 -1.63 -15.13
N LEU A 85 1.68 -2.25 -13.96
CA LEU A 85 2.40 -1.68 -12.84
C LEU A 85 3.91 -1.58 -13.13
N ALA A 86 4.50 -2.57 -13.80
CA ALA A 86 5.88 -2.55 -14.24
C ALA A 86 6.15 -1.41 -15.23
N VAL A 87 5.24 -1.19 -16.18
CA VAL A 87 5.29 -0.05 -17.11
C VAL A 87 5.22 1.27 -16.35
N TYR A 88 4.33 1.38 -15.37
CA TYR A 88 4.20 2.58 -14.53
C TYR A 88 5.45 2.84 -13.68
N ALA A 89 5.97 1.79 -13.05
CA ALA A 89 7.15 1.82 -12.20
C ALA A 89 8.47 1.88 -12.97
N LYS A 90 8.43 1.81 -14.31
CA LYS A 90 9.59 1.68 -15.19
C LYS A 90 10.54 0.56 -14.73
N SER A 91 9.97 -0.50 -14.18
CA SER A 91 10.66 -1.66 -13.61
C SER A 91 10.22 -2.92 -14.32
N SER A 92 10.79 -4.08 -13.93
CA SER A 92 10.34 -5.37 -14.47
C SER A 92 9.15 -5.92 -13.69
N PRO A 93 8.23 -6.69 -14.31
CA PRO A 93 7.11 -7.31 -13.62
C PRO A 93 7.54 -8.24 -12.49
N ASP A 94 8.69 -8.90 -12.64
CA ASP A 94 9.29 -9.75 -11.60
C ASP A 94 9.76 -8.93 -10.39
N GLU A 95 10.40 -7.80 -10.63
CA GLU A 95 10.91 -6.91 -9.57
C GLU A 95 9.77 -6.21 -8.84
N VAL A 96 8.75 -5.74 -9.58
CA VAL A 96 7.52 -5.19 -8.99
C VAL A 96 6.77 -6.24 -8.17
N ALA A 97 6.67 -7.48 -8.66
CA ALA A 97 6.03 -8.55 -7.91
C ALA A 97 6.83 -8.93 -6.65
N TRP A 98 8.16 -8.82 -6.69
CA TRP A 98 9.02 -9.03 -5.53
C TRP A 98 8.87 -7.91 -4.49
N GLN A 99 8.89 -6.64 -4.92
CA GLN A 99 8.62 -5.50 -4.04
C GLN A 99 7.22 -5.58 -3.43
N LEU A 100 6.20 -5.92 -4.20
CA LEU A 100 4.85 -6.16 -3.68
C LEU A 100 4.85 -7.28 -2.63
N ALA A 101 5.60 -8.36 -2.85
CA ALA A 101 5.64 -9.47 -1.92
C ALA A 101 6.22 -9.08 -0.53
N GLU A 102 7.15 -8.12 -0.50
CA GLU A 102 7.72 -7.57 0.72
C GLU A 102 6.84 -6.48 1.35
N VAL A 103 6.27 -5.59 0.53
CA VAL A 103 5.51 -4.42 1.00
C VAL A 103 4.08 -4.78 1.41
N LEU A 104 3.43 -5.72 0.73
CA LEU A 104 2.02 -6.02 0.96
C LEU A 104 1.73 -6.47 2.40
N PRO A 105 2.52 -7.35 3.04
CA PRO A 105 2.33 -7.70 4.45
C PRO A 105 2.38 -6.47 5.38
N ASP A 106 3.38 -5.60 5.21
CA ASP A 106 3.52 -4.38 6.00
C ASP A 106 2.42 -3.35 5.71
N LEU A 107 1.94 -3.30 4.46
CA LEU A 107 0.79 -2.50 4.09
C LEU A 107 -0.48 -3.02 4.77
N VAL A 108 -0.72 -4.35 4.77
CA VAL A 108 -1.87 -4.95 5.46
C VAL A 108 -1.82 -4.61 6.94
N ASP A 109 -0.69 -4.84 7.61
CA ASP A 109 -0.47 -4.48 9.02
C ASP A 109 -0.76 -3.00 9.29
N ALA A 110 -0.24 -2.11 8.45
CA ALA A 110 -0.47 -0.67 8.59
C ALA A 110 -1.95 -0.28 8.49
N VAL A 111 -2.73 -0.98 7.67
CA VAL A 111 -4.15 -0.66 7.41
C VAL A 111 -5.12 -1.48 8.26
N SER A 112 -4.63 -2.45 9.03
CA SER A 112 -5.41 -3.28 9.95
C SER A 112 -5.02 -3.12 11.42
N PRO A 113 -4.97 -1.89 11.96
CA PRO A 113 -4.59 -1.67 13.35
C PRO A 113 -5.53 -2.42 14.31
N GLY A 114 -4.96 -3.19 15.24
CA GLY A 114 -5.75 -3.95 16.22
C GLY A 114 -6.55 -5.11 15.60
N GLY A 115 -6.09 -5.63 14.45
CA GLY A 115 -6.68 -6.79 13.77
C GLY A 115 -7.98 -6.52 13.02
N GLN A 116 -8.31 -5.24 12.77
CA GLN A 116 -9.46 -4.86 11.95
C GLN A 116 -9.04 -3.95 10.81
N VAL A 117 -9.35 -4.36 9.58
CA VAL A 117 -9.11 -3.55 8.37
C VAL A 117 -9.96 -2.29 8.42
N LEU A 118 -9.33 -1.12 8.28
CA LEU A 118 -10.00 0.17 8.26
C LEU A 118 -11.00 0.28 7.09
N ALA A 119 -12.05 1.07 7.30
CA ALA A 119 -12.97 1.43 6.22
C ALA A 119 -12.24 2.24 5.13
N ALA A 120 -12.70 2.14 3.88
CA ALA A 120 -12.08 2.83 2.74
C ALA A 120 -12.04 4.35 2.92
N SER A 121 -13.06 4.92 3.55
CA SER A 121 -13.12 6.35 3.89
C SER A 121 -12.07 6.75 4.93
N GLU A 122 -11.83 5.89 5.92
CA GLU A 122 -10.84 6.12 6.97
C GLU A 122 -9.42 5.98 6.41
N LEU A 123 -9.20 4.93 5.62
CA LEU A 123 -7.96 4.72 4.89
C LEU A 123 -7.64 5.89 3.96
N GLY A 124 -8.63 6.41 3.22
CA GLY A 124 -8.46 7.55 2.34
C GLY A 124 -8.09 8.83 3.09
N ARG A 125 -8.62 9.03 4.30
CA ARG A 125 -8.23 10.13 5.18
C ARG A 125 -6.77 9.99 5.61
N HIS A 126 -6.37 8.82 6.13
CA HIS A 126 -4.99 8.57 6.56
C HIS A 126 -3.99 8.64 5.41
N LEU A 127 -4.33 8.12 4.24
CA LEU A 127 -3.50 8.20 3.05
C LEU A 127 -3.33 9.66 2.60
N SER A 128 -4.42 10.44 2.59
CA SER A 128 -4.34 11.87 2.29
C SER A 128 -3.45 12.60 3.29
N GLU A 129 -3.59 12.31 4.59
CA GLU A 129 -2.74 12.88 5.64
C GLU A 129 -1.26 12.50 5.48
N ALA A 130 -0.98 11.23 5.13
CA ALA A 130 0.38 10.74 4.93
C ALA A 130 1.04 11.38 3.71
N VAL A 131 0.28 11.59 2.63
CA VAL A 131 0.75 12.27 1.40
C VAL A 131 0.89 13.78 1.63
N GLU A 132 -0.04 14.41 2.33
CA GLU A 132 0.08 15.81 2.74
C GLU A 132 1.27 16.04 3.68
N ALA A 133 1.63 15.05 4.51
CA ALA A 133 2.82 15.11 5.34
C ALA A 133 4.13 15.06 4.51
N ASP A 134 4.14 14.34 3.39
CA ASP A 134 5.24 14.32 2.40
C ASP A 134 5.34 15.68 1.66
N ASP A 135 4.22 16.20 1.14
CA ASP A 135 4.16 17.53 0.49
C ASP A 135 4.62 18.66 1.44
N ARG A 136 4.23 18.58 2.73
CA ARG A 136 4.67 19.51 3.76
C ARG A 136 6.16 19.35 4.12
N SER A 137 6.72 18.15 3.99
CA SER A 137 8.15 17.87 4.25
C SER A 137 9.03 18.23 3.06
N ALA A 138 8.50 18.29 1.84
CA ALA A 138 9.19 18.80 0.64
C ALA A 138 9.43 20.33 0.63
N GLY A 139 8.88 21.06 1.62
CA GLY A 139 9.42 22.35 2.07
C GLY A 139 8.43 23.53 2.03
N PRO A 140 8.62 24.56 2.88
CA PRO A 140 7.86 25.82 2.85
C PRO A 140 8.26 26.75 1.69
N PHE A 141 8.91 26.27 0.64
CA PHE A 141 9.22 27.07 -0.55
C PHE A 141 8.11 26.99 -1.61
N GLY A 142 6.86 27.15 -1.18
CA GLY A 142 5.87 27.73 -2.07
C GLY A 142 6.31 29.16 -2.39
N PRO A 143 6.22 29.64 -3.65
CA PRO A 143 6.62 30.99 -3.98
C PRO A 143 5.69 31.95 -3.23
N GLN A 144 6.22 32.66 -2.23
CA GLN A 144 5.57 33.84 -1.69
C GLN A 144 5.57 34.90 -2.78
N LEU A 145 4.50 34.88 -3.59
CA LEU A 145 4.05 36.02 -4.36
C LEU A 145 2.83 36.60 -3.66
N TYR A 146 3.06 37.46 -2.67
CA TYR A 146 2.62 38.87 -2.68
C TYR A 146 3.05 39.59 -1.40
#